data_AF-A0A2S8FLJ1-F1
#
_entry.id   AF-A0A2S8FLJ1-F1
#
_cell.length_a   1.000
_cell.length_b   1.000
_cell.length_c   1.000
_cell.angle_alpha   90.00
_cell.angle_beta   90.00
_cell.angle_gamma   90.00
#
_symmetry.space_group_name_H-M   'P 1'
#
loop_
_entity.id
_entity.type
_entity.pdbx_description
1 polymer ?
#
loop_
_entity_poly.entity_id
_entity_poly.type
_entity_poly.pdbx_seq_one_letter_code
_entity_poly.pdbx_strand_id
1 'polypeptide(L)'
;MLVTRFLGLCLAAAMVMPALADDTQVNNTTAQEVKQERSHKQQSKDRVAASQVIGASIYGTNPDDTIGSVNDIVMTKDGKVVYLIAGSGGVAGVGETEHAVPVKSFDMKWVKDGDDMTLKLSLPMTAEDLSNAPALNLEHASDLTVASFADRNGKYFKAADSQKMSPENMYLVSEIDGLDTTGTDNESVGAIEDIVFTHKNDCKAEYIIIGTGGVVGIGEKYTAVPADKVTVTKTADNQYTASVQADKTILGAAPKVTTEHYYAELGDENVRQNVKTAFNDADTKDNN
;
A
#
# COMPACT_ATOMS: atom_id res chain seq x y z
N MET A 1 -11.77 -70.44 -17.35
CA MET A 1 -13.09 -71.10 -17.16
C MET A 1 -13.58 -70.69 -15.79
N LEU A 2 -14.47 -69.70 -15.66
CA LEU A 2 -15.92 -69.72 -15.94
C LEU A 2 -16.70 -70.41 -14.81
N VAL A 3 -17.35 -69.62 -13.93
CA VAL A 3 -18.63 -69.94 -13.28
C VAL A 3 -19.34 -68.59 -13.02
N THR A 4 -20.24 -68.12 -13.88
CA THR A 4 -21.69 -68.42 -14.03
C THR A 4 -22.58 -67.71 -13.00
N ARG A 5 -23.49 -66.88 -13.55
CA ARG A 5 -24.50 -66.03 -12.93
C ARG A 5 -25.62 -66.83 -12.28
N PHE A 6 -26.31 -66.24 -11.29
CA PHE A 6 -27.68 -66.60 -10.93
C PHE A 6 -28.59 -65.37 -10.82
N LEU A 7 -29.84 -65.65 -11.13
CA LEU A 7 -31.01 -64.84 -11.44
C LEU A 7 -31.99 -64.88 -10.25
N GLY A 8 -32.86 -63.87 -10.08
CA GLY A 8 -34.08 -63.98 -9.26
C GLY A 8 -34.49 -62.61 -8.70
N LEU A 9 -35.47 -61.91 -9.27
CA LEU A 9 -36.93 -62.12 -9.20
C LEU A 9 -37.46 -62.02 -7.76
N CYS A 10 -38.12 -60.90 -7.44
CA CYS A 10 -39.14 -60.83 -6.38
C CYS A 10 -40.29 -59.91 -6.80
N LEU A 11 -41.48 -60.34 -6.42
CA LEU A 11 -42.81 -59.99 -6.90
C LEU A 11 -43.58 -59.27 -5.78
N ALA A 12 -44.32 -58.21 -6.16
CA ALA A 12 -45.52 -57.59 -5.57
C ALA A 12 -45.85 -57.64 -4.05
N ALA A 13 -46.19 -56.47 -3.46
CA ALA A 13 -47.49 -56.19 -2.81
C ALA A 13 -47.57 -54.74 -2.27
N ALA A 14 -48.73 -54.11 -2.44
CA ALA A 14 -49.06 -52.75 -2.01
C ALA A 14 -49.45 -52.66 -0.52
N MET A 15 -49.27 -51.49 0.12
CA MET A 15 -50.33 -50.66 0.75
C MET A 15 -49.81 -49.58 1.72
N VAL A 16 -50.60 -48.50 1.78
CA VAL A 16 -50.71 -47.41 2.78
C VAL A 16 -49.79 -46.19 2.63
N MET A 17 -50.37 -45.07 2.17
CA MET A 17 -49.85 -43.71 2.34
C MET A 17 -50.22 -43.17 3.73
N PRO A 18 -49.36 -42.35 4.33
CA PRO A 18 -49.82 -41.07 4.87
C PRO A 18 -49.09 -39.91 4.18
N ALA A 19 -49.86 -38.94 3.71
CA ALA A 19 -49.38 -37.64 3.26
C ALA A 19 -48.71 -36.89 4.42
N LEU A 20 -47.50 -36.39 4.20
CA LEU A 20 -46.86 -35.37 5.01
C LEU A 20 -46.20 -34.37 4.05
N ALA A 21 -46.45 -33.10 4.33
CA ALA A 21 -46.14 -31.95 3.51
C ALA A 21 -44.63 -31.83 3.23
N ASP A 22 -44.32 -31.44 2.00
CA ASP A 22 -43.02 -30.96 1.57
C ASP A 22 -42.81 -29.57 2.18
N ASP A 23 -42.06 -29.50 3.27
CA ASP A 23 -41.50 -28.26 3.79
C ASP A 23 -40.04 -28.22 3.37
N THR A 24 -39.78 -27.51 2.27
CA THR A 24 -38.45 -27.37 1.70
C THR A 24 -37.55 -26.62 2.69
N GLN A 25 -36.72 -27.37 3.40
CA GLN A 25 -35.56 -26.86 4.15
C GLN A 25 -34.56 -26.24 3.16
N VAL A 26 -34.63 -24.93 2.98
CA VAL A 26 -33.60 -24.15 2.29
C VAL A 26 -32.38 -24.10 3.22
N ASN A 27 -31.35 -24.87 2.86
CA ASN A 27 -30.05 -24.88 3.53
C ASN A 27 -29.42 -23.48 3.54
N ASN A 28 -29.20 -22.95 4.74
CA ASN A 28 -28.48 -21.70 5.03
C ASN A 28 -26.95 -21.86 4.92
N THR A 29 -26.45 -22.47 3.84
CA THR A 29 -25.00 -22.58 3.60
C THR A 29 -24.48 -21.55 2.59
N THR A 30 -25.35 -20.90 1.81
CA THR A 30 -24.95 -19.97 0.74
C THR A 30 -24.94 -18.49 1.16
N ALA A 31 -25.40 -18.16 2.37
CA ALA A 31 -25.50 -16.76 2.82
C ALA A 31 -24.17 -16.18 3.35
N GLN A 32 -23.21 -17.04 3.73
CA GLN A 32 -21.90 -16.59 4.22
C GLN A 32 -20.88 -16.40 3.08
N GLU A 33 -20.91 -17.24 2.04
CA GLU A 33 -20.04 -17.09 0.86
C GLU A 33 -20.49 -15.92 -0.04
N VAL A 34 -21.79 -15.71 -0.23
CA VAL A 34 -22.31 -14.60 -1.06
C VAL A 34 -22.14 -13.22 -0.38
N LYS A 35 -22.02 -13.18 0.96
CA LYS A 35 -21.75 -11.92 1.67
C LYS A 35 -20.27 -11.57 1.66
N GLN A 36 -19.38 -12.57 1.68
CA GLN A 36 -17.95 -12.37 1.47
C GLN A 36 -17.66 -11.91 0.03
N GLU A 37 -18.24 -12.49 -1.01
CA GLU A 37 -17.99 -12.01 -2.40
C GLU A 37 -18.51 -10.58 -2.66
N ARG A 38 -19.61 -10.17 -2.01
CA ARG A 38 -20.15 -8.81 -2.16
C ARG A 38 -19.42 -7.76 -1.32
N SER A 39 -18.65 -8.13 -0.30
CA SER A 39 -17.81 -7.20 0.45
C SER A 39 -16.50 -6.86 -0.26
N HIS A 40 -16.03 -7.71 -1.17
CA HIS A 40 -14.82 -7.47 -1.99
C HIS A 40 -14.97 -6.33 -3.02
N LYS A 41 -16.20 -5.84 -3.30
CA LYS A 41 -16.43 -4.79 -4.31
C LYS A 41 -16.48 -3.37 -3.78
N GLN A 42 -16.21 -3.17 -2.49
CA GLN A 42 -16.00 -1.84 -1.92
C GLN A 42 -14.55 -1.69 -1.48
N GLN A 43 -13.62 -1.98 -2.41
CA GLN A 43 -12.22 -1.59 -2.27
C GLN A 43 -12.19 -0.10 -1.96
N SER A 44 -11.75 0.27 -0.76
CA SER A 44 -11.69 1.66 -0.37
C SER A 44 -10.71 2.38 -1.28
N LYS A 45 -11.27 3.18 -2.20
CA LYS A 45 -10.53 4.07 -3.12
C LYS A 45 -10.00 5.28 -2.36
N ASP A 46 -9.39 5.08 -1.20
CA ASP A 46 -8.80 6.11 -0.37
C ASP A 46 -7.39 5.74 0.11
N ARG A 47 -6.88 4.56 -0.25
CA ARG A 47 -5.51 4.10 -0.02
C ARG A 47 -4.74 3.93 -1.32
N VAL A 48 -3.42 4.11 -1.23
CA VAL A 48 -2.48 3.98 -2.34
C VAL A 48 -1.14 3.48 -1.79
N ALA A 49 -0.56 2.46 -2.43
CA ALA A 49 0.78 1.97 -2.06
C ALA A 49 1.89 2.82 -2.71
N ALA A 50 3.06 2.89 -2.10
CA ALA A 50 4.20 3.61 -2.66
C ALA A 50 4.60 3.04 -4.02
N SER A 51 4.58 1.71 -4.15
CA SER A 51 4.83 1.01 -5.41
C SER A 51 3.83 1.33 -6.54
N GLN A 52 2.66 1.89 -6.23
CA GLN A 52 1.71 2.39 -7.24
C GLN A 52 2.03 3.82 -7.69
N VAL A 53 2.75 4.57 -6.87
CA VAL A 53 3.07 5.99 -7.10
C VAL A 53 4.45 6.11 -7.72
N ILE A 54 5.45 5.42 -7.17
CA ILE A 54 6.81 5.39 -7.70
C ILE A 54 6.78 4.67 -9.05
N GLY A 55 7.35 5.29 -10.07
CA GLY A 55 7.29 4.86 -11.47
C GLY A 55 6.03 5.27 -12.21
N ALA A 56 5.03 5.86 -11.54
CA ALA A 56 3.79 6.28 -12.21
C ALA A 56 4.01 7.48 -13.13
N SER A 57 3.34 7.45 -14.28
CA SER A 57 3.31 8.55 -15.22
C SER A 57 2.56 9.77 -14.68
N ILE A 58 3.11 10.95 -14.92
CA ILE A 58 2.49 12.24 -14.58
C ILE A 58 1.87 12.81 -15.85
N TYR A 59 0.58 13.10 -15.81
CA TYR A 59 -0.17 13.69 -16.93
C TYR A 59 -0.24 15.21 -16.80
N GLY A 60 -0.08 15.92 -17.91
CA GLY A 60 -0.12 17.39 -17.93
C GLY A 60 -1.53 17.96 -18.15
N THR A 61 -1.57 19.19 -18.65
CA THR A 61 -2.83 19.84 -19.08
C THR A 61 -3.52 19.11 -20.23
N ASN A 62 -2.77 18.42 -21.10
CA ASN A 62 -3.34 17.46 -22.03
C ASN A 62 -3.48 16.10 -21.32
N PRO A 63 -4.70 15.59 -21.10
CA PRO A 63 -4.92 14.39 -20.30
C PRO A 63 -4.33 13.11 -20.93
N ASP A 64 -3.97 13.12 -22.21
CA ASP A 64 -3.42 11.94 -22.89
C ASP A 64 -1.89 11.97 -22.99
N ASP A 65 -1.25 13.11 -22.67
CA ASP A 65 0.19 13.27 -22.74
C ASP A 65 0.83 13.16 -21.34
N THR A 66 1.88 12.35 -21.24
CA THR A 66 2.72 12.32 -20.05
C THR A 66 3.77 13.41 -20.12
N ILE A 67 3.99 14.10 -19.00
CA ILE A 67 4.98 15.18 -18.86
C ILE A 67 6.21 14.75 -18.06
N GLY A 68 6.17 13.56 -17.47
CA GLY A 68 7.23 12.98 -16.64
C GLY A 68 6.75 11.71 -15.92
N SER A 69 7.55 11.24 -14.97
CA SER A 69 7.24 10.13 -14.06
C SER A 69 7.62 10.48 -12.63
N VAL A 70 7.06 9.77 -11.66
CA VAL A 70 7.46 9.89 -10.25
C VAL A 70 8.65 8.97 -9.98
N ASN A 71 9.75 9.51 -9.47
CA ASN A 71 10.95 8.75 -9.13
C ASN A 71 11.00 8.38 -7.64
N ASP A 72 10.40 9.21 -6.78
CA ASP A 72 10.39 8.97 -5.34
C ASP A 72 9.29 9.77 -4.62
N ILE A 73 9.09 9.46 -3.35
CA ILE A 73 8.15 10.13 -2.44
C ILE A 73 8.94 10.70 -1.26
N VAL A 74 8.74 11.99 -1.00
CA VAL A 74 9.31 12.65 0.18
C VAL A 74 8.27 12.69 1.28
N MET A 75 8.60 12.08 2.40
CA MET A 75 7.75 11.93 3.58
C MET A 75 8.42 12.53 4.82
N THR A 76 7.65 13.08 5.75
CA THR A 76 8.14 13.50 7.08
C THR A 76 8.17 12.33 8.05
N LYS A 77 8.87 12.47 9.19
CA LYS A 77 8.95 11.40 10.20
C LYS A 77 7.61 10.95 10.75
N ASP A 78 6.63 11.84 10.81
CA ASP A 78 5.27 11.53 11.25
C ASP A 78 4.40 10.91 10.16
N GLY A 79 4.98 10.60 8.99
CA GLY A 79 4.34 9.86 7.92
C GLY A 79 3.65 10.72 6.86
N LYS A 80 3.77 12.05 6.91
CA LYS A 80 3.09 12.93 5.96
C LYS A 80 3.90 13.05 4.67
N VAL A 81 3.28 12.78 3.54
CA VAL A 81 3.87 13.03 2.22
C VAL A 81 3.83 14.52 1.95
N VAL A 82 4.97 15.08 1.53
CA VAL A 82 5.09 16.51 1.24
C VAL A 82 5.41 16.77 -0.22
N TYR A 83 6.29 15.96 -0.81
CA TYR A 83 6.64 16.08 -2.23
C TYR A 83 6.60 14.72 -2.91
N LEU A 84 6.28 14.72 -4.20
CA LEU A 84 6.68 13.65 -5.11
C LEU A 84 7.88 14.16 -5.91
N ILE A 85 8.91 13.34 -6.06
CA ILE A 85 10.04 13.65 -6.93
C ILE A 85 9.62 13.30 -8.35
N ALA A 86 9.41 14.32 -9.18
CA ALA A 86 9.05 14.17 -10.57
C ALA A 86 10.29 14.25 -11.45
N GLY A 87 10.56 13.20 -12.23
CA GLY A 87 11.54 13.20 -13.31
C GLY A 87 10.96 13.83 -14.56
N SER A 88 11.67 14.78 -15.16
CA SER A 88 11.33 15.36 -16.46
C SER A 88 12.46 15.18 -17.47
N GLY A 89 12.10 14.95 -18.74
CA GLY A 89 13.06 14.63 -19.80
C GLY A 89 13.54 13.18 -19.75
N GLY A 90 14.75 12.91 -20.27
CA GLY A 90 15.35 11.58 -20.28
C GLY A 90 14.63 10.53 -21.17
N VAL A 91 15.17 9.31 -21.16
CA VAL A 91 14.49 8.12 -21.71
C VAL A 91 14.45 7.06 -20.61
N ALA A 92 13.24 6.71 -20.16
CA ALA A 92 13.01 5.66 -19.15
C ALA A 92 13.89 5.82 -17.87
N GLY A 93 13.83 6.95 -17.18
CA GLY A 93 14.62 7.20 -15.96
C GLY A 93 16.05 7.68 -16.21
N VAL A 94 16.59 7.50 -17.43
CA VAL A 94 17.99 7.86 -17.72
C VAL A 94 18.08 9.28 -18.24
N GLY A 95 18.87 10.11 -17.53
CA GLY A 95 19.11 11.50 -17.91
C GLY A 95 17.94 12.43 -17.59
N GLU A 96 17.07 12.02 -16.67
CA GLU A 96 16.00 12.87 -16.16
C GLU A 96 16.55 13.97 -15.26
N THR A 97 15.84 15.10 -15.23
CA THR A 97 16.01 16.13 -14.22
C THR A 97 14.94 15.95 -13.15
N GLU A 98 15.36 15.92 -11.89
CA GLU A 98 14.45 15.70 -10.77
C GLU A 98 13.92 17.00 -10.18
N HIS A 99 12.61 17.04 -9.93
CA HIS A 99 11.92 18.18 -9.38
C HIS A 99 11.06 17.75 -8.19
N ALA A 100 11.19 18.44 -7.06
CA ALA A 100 10.34 18.18 -5.90
C ALA A 100 9.00 18.91 -6.05
N VAL A 101 7.97 18.20 -6.52
CA VAL A 101 6.64 18.77 -6.73
C VAL A 101 5.80 18.57 -5.47
N PRO A 102 5.22 19.63 -4.86
CA PRO A 102 4.36 19.47 -3.69
C PRO A 102 3.22 18.49 -3.96
N VAL A 103 2.99 17.54 -3.06
CA VAL A 103 1.96 16.50 -3.27
C VAL A 103 0.57 17.10 -3.49
N LYS A 104 0.30 18.25 -2.87
CA LYS A 104 -0.95 19.02 -3.01
C LYS A 104 -1.17 19.63 -4.40
N SER A 105 -0.12 19.71 -5.23
CA SER A 105 -0.22 20.17 -6.61
C SER A 105 -0.75 19.09 -7.55
N PHE A 106 -0.73 17.82 -7.13
CA PHE A 106 -1.24 16.70 -7.92
C PHE A 106 -2.74 16.50 -7.75
N ASP A 107 -3.41 16.24 -8.87
CA ASP A 107 -4.74 15.65 -8.90
C ASP A 107 -4.60 14.13 -9.04
N MET A 108 -4.99 13.40 -7.99
CA MET A 108 -4.90 11.95 -7.92
C MET A 108 -6.29 11.34 -8.13
N LYS A 109 -6.47 10.61 -9.22
CA LYS A 109 -7.77 10.03 -9.59
C LYS A 109 -7.63 8.57 -9.96
N TRP A 110 -8.54 7.76 -9.41
CA TRP A 110 -8.71 6.39 -9.87
C TRP A 110 -9.49 6.39 -11.18
N VAL A 111 -8.85 5.92 -12.25
CA VAL A 111 -9.47 5.76 -13.57
C VAL A 111 -9.60 4.28 -13.88
N LYS A 112 -10.66 3.91 -14.60
CA LYS A 112 -10.88 2.54 -15.02
C LYS A 112 -9.99 2.24 -16.23
N ASP A 113 -9.22 1.16 -16.17
CA ASP A 113 -8.41 0.66 -17.27
C ASP A 113 -8.72 -0.84 -17.46
N GLY A 114 -9.46 -1.16 -18.52
CA GLY A 114 -10.01 -2.51 -18.69
C GLY A 114 -10.97 -2.89 -17.55
N ASP A 115 -10.70 -3.99 -16.86
CA ASP A 115 -11.43 -4.42 -15.66
C ASP A 115 -10.78 -3.93 -14.35
N ASP A 116 -9.59 -3.34 -14.44
CA ASP A 116 -8.82 -2.83 -13.32
C ASP A 116 -9.04 -1.32 -13.10
N MET A 117 -8.59 -0.84 -11.95
CA MET A 117 -8.52 0.58 -11.63
C MET A 117 -7.05 0.97 -11.51
N THR A 118 -6.64 2.02 -12.21
CA THR A 118 -5.29 2.57 -12.12
C THR A 118 -5.30 3.98 -11.54
N LEU A 119 -4.23 4.34 -10.85
CA LEU A 119 -4.05 5.67 -10.30
C LEU A 119 -3.51 6.60 -11.39
N LYS A 120 -4.28 7.63 -11.73
CA LYS A 120 -3.83 8.70 -12.61
C LYS A 120 -3.36 9.89 -11.77
N LEU A 121 -2.09 10.25 -11.92
CA LEU A 121 -1.47 11.44 -11.34
C LEU A 121 -1.44 12.55 -12.39
N SER A 122 -2.06 13.71 -12.12
CA SER A 122 -2.07 14.83 -13.05
C SER A 122 -1.56 16.12 -12.42
N LEU A 123 -0.83 16.93 -13.18
CA LEU A 123 -0.42 18.29 -12.82
C LEU A 123 -1.02 19.29 -13.82
N PRO A 124 -1.54 20.44 -13.35
CA PRO A 124 -2.11 21.46 -14.22
C PRO A 124 -1.01 22.32 -14.88
N MET A 125 -0.05 21.68 -15.55
CA MET A 125 1.08 22.32 -16.23
C MET A 125 1.55 21.52 -17.46
N THR A 126 2.41 22.11 -18.28
CA THR A 126 3.01 21.44 -19.46
C THR A 126 4.33 20.74 -19.12
N ALA A 127 4.85 19.92 -20.05
CA ALA A 127 6.18 19.33 -19.92
C ALA A 127 7.29 20.38 -19.88
N GLU A 128 7.16 21.46 -20.67
CA GLU A 128 8.10 22.58 -20.64
C GLU A 128 8.08 23.30 -19.29
N ASP A 129 6.88 23.51 -18.71
CA ASP A 129 6.78 24.07 -17.37
C ASP A 129 7.49 23.17 -16.36
N LEU A 130 7.20 21.86 -16.34
CA LEU A 130 7.83 20.93 -15.39
C LEU A 130 9.37 20.93 -15.53
N SER A 131 9.89 20.92 -16.77
CA SER A 131 11.34 21.00 -17.02
C SER A 131 11.97 22.31 -16.54
N ASN A 132 11.22 23.40 -16.52
CA ASN A 132 11.65 24.70 -15.98
C ASN A 132 11.48 24.82 -14.45
N ALA A 133 10.92 23.82 -13.77
CA ALA A 133 10.78 23.84 -12.33
C ALA A 133 12.15 23.75 -11.63
N PRO A 134 12.28 24.19 -10.37
CA PRO A 134 13.53 24.07 -9.62
C PRO A 134 14.03 22.62 -9.57
N ALA A 135 15.23 22.41 -10.12
CA ALA A 135 15.88 21.10 -10.13
C ALA A 135 16.56 20.79 -8.80
N LEU A 136 16.45 19.53 -8.37
CA LEU A 136 17.26 18.92 -7.32
C LEU A 136 18.64 18.58 -7.89
N ASN A 137 19.70 18.88 -7.15
CA ASN A 137 21.09 18.66 -7.57
C ASN A 137 21.95 17.98 -6.49
N LEU A 138 21.42 17.85 -5.27
CA LEU A 138 22.05 17.20 -4.15
C LEU A 138 21.44 15.81 -3.97
N GLU A 139 22.28 14.87 -3.55
CA GLU A 139 21.85 13.51 -3.24
C GLU A 139 20.76 13.48 -2.17
N HIS A 140 19.92 12.44 -2.22
CA HIS A 140 18.83 12.19 -1.28
C HIS A 140 17.89 13.40 -1.12
N ALA A 141 17.66 14.13 -2.22
CA ALA A 141 16.85 15.35 -2.27
C ALA A 141 17.25 16.40 -1.21
N SER A 142 18.53 16.45 -0.82
CA SER A 142 19.01 17.32 0.27
C SER A 142 18.80 18.81 -0.01
N ASP A 143 18.59 19.20 -1.27
CA ASP A 143 18.17 20.56 -1.64
C ASP A 143 16.92 21.02 -0.87
N LEU A 144 15.99 20.11 -0.54
CA LEU A 144 14.78 20.44 0.21
C LEU A 144 15.05 21.03 1.59
N THR A 145 16.24 20.78 2.14
CA THR A 145 16.68 21.31 3.44
C THR A 145 17.35 22.69 3.30
N VAL A 146 17.67 23.11 2.07
CA VAL A 146 18.28 24.41 1.77
C VAL A 146 17.19 25.47 1.65
N ALA A 147 17.22 26.47 2.53
CA ALA A 147 16.17 27.50 2.60
C ALA A 147 15.92 28.21 1.25
N SER A 148 16.98 28.52 0.49
CA SER A 148 16.83 29.17 -0.83
C SER A 148 16.20 28.25 -1.88
N PHE A 149 16.39 26.93 -1.79
CA PHE A 149 15.68 25.96 -2.62
C PHE A 149 14.20 25.90 -2.23
N ALA A 150 13.91 25.73 -0.94
CA ALA A 150 12.54 25.65 -0.45
C ALA A 150 11.73 26.89 -0.87
N ASP A 151 12.32 28.08 -0.74
CA ASP A 151 11.69 29.34 -1.14
C ASP A 151 11.41 29.43 -2.65
N ARG A 152 12.39 29.08 -3.51
CA ARG A 152 12.19 29.12 -4.97
C ARG A 152 11.16 28.07 -5.41
N ASN A 153 11.19 26.89 -4.80
CA ASN A 153 10.27 25.79 -5.11
C ASN A 153 8.84 26.12 -4.70
N GLY A 154 8.64 26.61 -3.48
CA GLY A 154 7.33 27.05 -2.99
C GLY A 154 6.73 28.17 -3.85
N LYS A 155 7.55 29.14 -4.27
CA LYS A 155 7.12 30.21 -5.20
C LYS A 155 6.71 29.67 -6.56
N TYR A 156 7.50 28.75 -7.13
CA TYR A 156 7.26 28.18 -8.44
C TYR A 156 5.91 27.42 -8.48
N PHE A 157 5.68 26.52 -7.52
CA PHE A 157 4.46 25.72 -7.44
C PHE A 157 3.28 26.40 -6.74
N LYS A 158 3.44 27.67 -6.33
CA LYS A 158 2.45 28.45 -5.57
C LYS A 158 1.98 27.72 -4.29
N ALA A 159 2.87 26.94 -3.69
CA ALA A 159 2.61 26.21 -2.46
C ALA A 159 2.89 27.14 -1.26
N ALA A 160 1.83 27.79 -0.77
CA ALA A 160 1.88 28.73 0.35
C ALA A 160 2.44 28.10 1.65
N ASP A 161 2.31 26.79 1.79
CA ASP A 161 2.78 26.00 2.93
C ASP A 161 3.93 25.07 2.54
N SER A 162 4.94 25.58 1.82
CA SER A 162 6.17 24.80 1.58
C SER A 162 6.82 24.50 2.92
N GLN A 163 6.53 23.32 3.46
CA GLN A 163 7.05 22.89 4.74
C GLN A 163 8.58 22.87 4.62
N LYS A 164 9.23 23.67 5.46
CA LYS A 164 10.68 23.66 5.54
C LYS A 164 11.12 22.30 6.04
N MET A 165 11.78 21.53 5.18
CA MET A 165 12.34 20.25 5.55
C MET A 165 13.61 20.45 6.37
N SER A 166 13.89 19.48 7.23
CA SER A 166 15.20 19.31 7.85
C SER A 166 15.68 17.88 7.58
N PRO A 167 17.00 17.65 7.57
CA PRO A 167 17.55 16.30 7.42
C PRO A 167 17.00 15.33 8.47
N GLU A 168 16.73 15.82 9.68
CA GLU A 168 16.16 14.99 10.74
C GLU A 168 14.63 14.83 10.66
N ASN A 169 13.91 15.40 9.70
CA ASN A 169 12.45 15.26 9.60
C ASN A 169 11.98 14.89 8.19
N MET A 170 12.82 14.21 7.42
CA MET A 170 12.54 13.84 6.05
C MET A 170 13.09 12.45 5.74
N TYR A 171 12.31 11.68 5.00
CA TYR A 171 12.69 10.41 4.39
C TYR A 171 12.31 10.42 2.93
N LEU A 172 13.19 9.86 2.09
CA LEU A 172 12.78 9.32 0.80
C LEU A 172 12.24 7.91 1.03
N VAL A 173 11.17 7.54 0.33
CA VAL A 173 10.59 6.20 0.47
C VAL A 173 11.55 5.14 -0.06
N SER A 174 12.31 5.44 -1.11
CA SER A 174 13.36 4.54 -1.60
C SER A 174 14.50 4.26 -0.60
N GLU A 175 14.72 5.15 0.38
CA GLU A 175 15.76 4.96 1.41
C GLU A 175 15.30 4.03 2.55
N ILE A 176 14.00 3.78 2.64
CA ILE A 176 13.40 2.95 3.69
C ILE A 176 12.85 1.62 3.17
N ASP A 177 12.62 1.53 1.87
CA ASP A 177 12.31 0.27 1.18
C ASP A 177 13.46 -0.73 1.33
N GLY A 178 13.14 -1.98 1.60
CA GLY A 178 14.09 -3.07 1.83
C GLY A 178 14.85 -3.02 3.16
N LEU A 179 14.55 -2.07 4.07
CA LEU A 179 15.23 -2.02 5.37
C LEU A 179 14.83 -3.21 6.26
N ASP A 180 15.83 -3.89 6.81
CA ASP A 180 15.62 -4.84 7.89
C ASP A 180 15.01 -4.15 9.11
N THR A 181 14.05 -4.82 9.73
CA THR A 181 13.32 -4.34 10.88
C THR A 181 13.59 -5.19 12.12
N THR A 182 13.74 -4.55 13.27
CA THR A 182 13.87 -5.22 14.57
C THR A 182 12.60 -5.08 15.41
N GLY A 183 12.20 -6.14 16.11
CA GLY A 183 11.07 -6.13 17.04
C GLY A 183 11.42 -5.60 18.43
N THR A 184 10.45 -5.63 19.34
CA THR A 184 10.61 -5.21 20.75
C THR A 184 11.57 -6.09 21.55
N ASP A 185 11.82 -7.31 21.08
CA ASP A 185 12.79 -8.27 21.63
C ASP A 185 14.20 -8.12 21.05
N ASN A 186 14.44 -7.11 20.20
CA ASN A 186 15.64 -6.90 19.41
C ASN A 186 15.94 -8.03 18.40
N GLU A 187 14.98 -8.89 18.08
CA GLU A 187 15.13 -9.84 16.99
C GLU A 187 14.71 -9.22 15.65
N SER A 188 15.29 -9.70 14.55
CA SER A 188 14.82 -9.34 13.20
C SER A 188 13.38 -9.85 13.01
N VAL A 189 12.46 -8.98 12.60
CA VAL A 189 11.04 -9.30 12.40
C VAL A 189 10.60 -9.23 10.93
N GLY A 190 11.52 -9.00 10.00
CA GLY A 190 11.26 -8.89 8.56
C GLY A 190 11.94 -7.68 7.93
N ALA A 191 11.58 -7.38 6.68
CA ALA A 191 12.02 -6.18 5.97
C ALA A 191 10.82 -5.31 5.58
N ILE A 192 11.05 -4.00 5.41
CA ILE A 192 10.06 -3.08 4.85
C ILE A 192 9.94 -3.37 3.34
N GLU A 193 8.72 -3.59 2.87
CA GLU A 193 8.44 -3.93 1.46
C GLU A 193 7.63 -2.85 0.74
N ASP A 194 6.81 -2.09 1.47
CA ASP A 194 6.02 -1.00 0.89
C ASP A 194 5.42 -0.12 1.99
N ILE A 195 4.81 0.99 1.59
CA ILE A 195 4.11 1.92 2.45
C ILE A 195 2.77 2.25 1.82
N VAL A 196 1.70 2.16 2.62
CA VAL A 196 0.34 2.45 2.18
C VAL A 196 -0.09 3.78 2.78
N PHE A 197 -0.41 4.72 1.91
CA PHE A 197 -0.82 6.07 2.24
C PHE A 197 -2.33 6.25 2.09
N THR A 198 -2.91 7.14 2.89
CA THR A 198 -4.19 7.78 2.57
C THR A 198 -4.00 8.74 1.40
N HIS A 199 -4.97 8.98 0.51
CA HIS A 199 -4.83 10.00 -0.55
C HIS A 199 -5.90 11.11 -0.55
N LYS A 200 -6.92 11.03 0.31
CA LYS A 200 -8.00 12.03 0.38
C LYS A 200 -7.84 13.06 1.52
N ASN A 201 -6.96 12.83 2.48
CA ASN A 201 -6.76 13.68 3.66
C ASN A 201 -5.26 13.80 3.98
N ASP A 202 -4.59 14.80 3.41
CA ASP A 202 -3.19 15.18 3.66
C ASP A 202 -2.08 14.19 3.24
N CYS A 203 -2.42 13.12 2.52
CA CYS A 203 -1.47 12.11 2.06
C CYS A 203 -0.54 11.61 3.16
N LYS A 204 -1.04 10.70 4.02
CA LYS A 204 -0.29 10.23 5.19
C LYS A 204 -0.12 8.72 5.16
N ALA A 205 1.07 8.23 5.52
CA ALA A 205 1.34 6.82 5.74
C ALA A 205 0.39 6.30 6.84
N GLU A 206 -0.38 5.29 6.49
CA GLU A 206 -1.25 4.58 7.43
C GLU A 206 -0.65 3.23 7.82
N TYR A 207 -0.04 2.54 6.86
CA TYR A 207 0.61 1.25 7.09
C TYR A 207 2.00 1.20 6.46
N ILE A 208 2.90 0.50 7.13
CA ILE A 208 4.15 0.00 6.56
C ILE A 208 4.00 -1.51 6.40
N ILE A 209 4.33 -2.01 5.23
CA ILE A 209 4.21 -3.44 4.90
C ILE A 209 5.52 -4.11 5.26
N ILE A 210 5.45 -5.12 6.12
CA ILE A 210 6.60 -5.93 6.53
C ILE A 210 6.51 -7.31 5.89
N GLY A 211 7.51 -7.62 5.07
CA GLY A 211 7.75 -8.94 4.48
C GLY A 211 8.42 -9.88 5.47
N THR A 212 7.87 -11.10 5.60
CA THR A 212 8.38 -12.12 6.53
C THR A 212 8.50 -13.48 5.88
N GLY A 213 9.70 -14.06 5.95
CA GLY A 213 10.01 -15.40 5.45
C GLY A 213 10.02 -15.50 3.92
N GLY A 214 10.42 -16.66 3.40
CA GLY A 214 10.62 -16.85 1.95
C GLY A 214 11.98 -16.35 1.46
N VAL A 215 12.20 -16.43 0.14
CA VAL A 215 13.19 -15.59 -0.55
C VAL A 215 12.42 -14.41 -1.12
N VAL A 216 13.03 -13.22 -1.24
CA VAL A 216 12.39 -11.99 -1.77
C VAL A 216 11.46 -12.33 -2.95
N GLY A 217 10.15 -12.10 -2.78
CA GLY A 217 9.13 -12.34 -3.80
C GLY A 217 8.62 -13.79 -3.98
N ILE A 218 9.17 -14.79 -3.28
CA ILE A 218 8.70 -16.19 -3.33
C ILE A 218 8.43 -16.73 -1.92
N GLY A 219 7.15 -16.98 -1.64
CA GLY A 219 6.70 -17.57 -0.37
C GLY A 219 6.71 -16.58 0.80
N GLU A 220 6.96 -15.30 0.49
CA GLU A 220 6.94 -14.20 1.44
C GLU A 220 5.53 -13.87 1.91
N LYS A 221 5.42 -13.54 3.21
CA LYS A 221 4.16 -13.13 3.83
C LYS A 221 4.24 -11.67 4.22
N TYR A 222 3.31 -10.89 3.71
CA TYR A 222 3.24 -9.46 3.95
C TYR A 222 2.26 -9.16 5.08
N THR A 223 2.70 -8.32 6.00
CA THR A 223 1.93 -7.90 7.17
C THR A 223 1.82 -6.40 7.17
N ALA A 224 0.59 -5.87 7.19
CA ALA A 224 0.38 -4.44 7.36
C ALA A 224 0.58 -4.06 8.83
N VAL A 225 1.57 -3.22 9.11
CA VAL A 225 1.86 -2.66 10.43
C VAL A 225 1.40 -1.21 10.46
N PRO A 226 0.61 -0.76 11.45
CA PRO A 226 0.27 0.66 11.59
C PRO A 226 1.54 1.53 11.59
N ALA A 227 1.56 2.59 10.79
CA ALA A 227 2.76 3.40 10.59
C ALA A 227 3.29 4.03 11.89
N ASP A 228 2.42 4.30 12.87
CA ASP A 228 2.78 4.82 14.19
C ASP A 228 3.48 3.79 15.11
N LYS A 229 3.45 2.51 14.74
CA LYS A 229 4.19 1.43 15.41
C LYS A 229 5.56 1.17 14.81
N VAL A 230 5.92 1.85 13.73
CA VAL A 230 7.24 1.73 13.10
C VAL A 230 8.05 2.99 13.32
N THR A 231 9.29 2.82 13.74
CA THR A 231 10.25 3.91 13.89
C THR A 231 11.41 3.69 12.95
N VAL A 232 11.60 4.62 12.01
CA VAL A 232 12.82 4.71 11.21
C VAL A 232 13.76 5.69 11.89
N THR A 233 15.04 5.35 11.98
CA THR A 233 16.10 6.20 12.53
C THR A 233 17.26 6.27 11.55
N LYS A 234 17.75 7.49 11.28
CA LYS A 234 19.01 7.72 10.58
C LYS A 234 20.14 7.74 11.60
N THR A 235 21.11 6.85 11.45
CA THR A 235 22.29 6.75 12.32
C THR A 235 23.30 7.86 11.99
N ALA A 236 24.31 8.04 12.85
CA ALA A 236 25.39 9.01 12.62
C ALA A 236 26.19 8.72 11.34
N ASP A 237 26.19 7.47 10.88
CA ASP A 237 26.87 7.02 9.66
C ASP A 237 25.98 7.16 8.40
N ASN A 238 24.88 7.92 8.49
CA ASN A 238 23.89 8.10 7.43
C ASN A 238 23.18 6.81 6.97
N GLN A 239 23.21 5.74 7.77
CA GLN A 239 22.45 4.52 7.50
C GLN A 239 21.08 4.58 8.18
N TYR A 240 20.05 4.03 7.55
CA TYR A 240 18.73 3.92 8.15
C TYR A 240 18.55 2.57 8.84
N THR A 241 17.88 2.58 9.99
CA THR A 241 17.46 1.39 10.72
C THR A 241 15.98 1.52 11.04
N ALA A 242 15.25 0.42 10.99
CA ALA A 242 13.83 0.39 11.31
C ALA A 242 13.54 -0.54 12.50
N SER A 243 12.65 -0.12 13.39
CA SER A 243 12.15 -0.93 14.50
C SER A 243 10.63 -0.93 14.54
N VAL A 244 10.04 -2.07 14.87
CA VAL A 244 8.59 -2.24 15.02
C VAL A 244 8.26 -2.45 16.49
N GLN A 245 7.24 -1.76 16.99
CA GLN A 245 6.67 -1.95 18.33
C GLN A 245 5.81 -3.23 18.38
N ALA A 246 6.41 -4.36 18.00
CA ALA A 246 5.83 -5.69 18.04
C ALA A 246 6.93 -6.76 17.88
N ASP A 247 6.62 -8.01 18.24
CA ASP A 247 7.49 -9.17 18.04
C ASP A 247 6.99 -10.05 16.88
N LYS A 248 7.72 -11.13 16.58
CA LYS A 248 7.30 -12.12 15.56
C LYS A 248 5.97 -12.79 15.85
N THR A 249 5.59 -12.90 17.13
CA THR A 249 4.32 -13.52 17.53
C THR A 249 3.15 -12.66 17.07
N ILE A 250 3.23 -11.36 17.34
CA ILE A 250 2.23 -10.37 16.92
C ILE A 250 2.19 -10.27 15.40
N LEU A 251 3.35 -10.10 14.74
CA LEU A 251 3.40 -10.04 13.28
C LEU A 251 2.85 -11.32 12.63
N GLY A 252 3.18 -12.50 13.20
CA GLY A 252 2.70 -13.79 12.71
C GLY A 252 1.18 -13.96 12.82
N ALA A 253 0.56 -13.39 13.85
CA ALA A 253 -0.88 -13.45 14.11
C ALA A 253 -1.68 -12.34 13.41
N ALA A 254 -1.04 -11.22 13.05
CA ALA A 254 -1.70 -10.11 12.38
C ALA A 254 -2.24 -10.50 10.99
N PRO A 255 -3.33 -9.86 10.52
CA PRO A 255 -3.87 -10.10 9.18
C PRO A 255 -2.80 -9.95 8.10
N LYS A 256 -2.80 -10.90 7.16
CA LYS A 256 -1.90 -10.86 5.99
C LYS A 256 -2.55 -10.12 4.85
N VAL A 257 -1.73 -9.42 4.08
CA VAL A 257 -2.11 -8.70 2.86
C VAL A 257 -1.32 -9.28 1.69
N THR A 258 -1.77 -9.03 0.47
CA THR A 258 -1.11 -9.52 -0.74
C THR A 258 -0.62 -8.37 -1.61
N THR A 259 0.48 -8.61 -2.31
CA THR A 259 0.99 -7.68 -3.32
C THR A 259 0.12 -7.68 -4.58
N GLU A 260 -0.69 -8.73 -4.77
CA GLU A 260 -1.71 -8.80 -5.80
C GLU A 260 -2.70 -7.63 -5.62
N HIS A 261 -2.77 -6.75 -6.61
CA HIS A 261 -3.55 -5.51 -6.56
C HIS A 261 -3.17 -4.53 -5.42
N TYR A 262 -1.91 -4.51 -5.01
CA TYR A 262 -1.35 -3.47 -4.12
C TYR A 262 -2.04 -3.40 -2.74
N TYR A 263 -2.15 -4.54 -2.06
CA TYR A 263 -2.72 -4.63 -0.71
C TYR A 263 -4.19 -4.18 -0.65
N ALA A 264 -4.97 -4.54 -1.68
CA ALA A 264 -6.37 -4.14 -1.83
C ALA A 264 -7.25 -4.54 -0.62
N GLU A 265 -6.83 -5.53 0.17
CA GLU A 265 -7.50 -5.95 1.41
C GLU A 265 -7.55 -4.83 2.46
N LEU A 266 -6.57 -3.93 2.45
CA LEU A 266 -6.58 -2.72 3.29
C LEU A 266 -7.67 -1.73 2.89
N GLY A 267 -8.38 -1.99 1.79
CA GLY A 267 -9.63 -1.32 1.43
C GLY A 267 -10.82 -1.73 2.30
N ASP A 268 -10.82 -2.90 2.94
CA ASP A 268 -11.89 -3.36 3.84
C ASP A 268 -11.68 -2.84 5.27
N GLU A 269 -12.70 -2.17 5.82
CA GLU A 269 -12.67 -1.65 7.20
C GLU A 269 -12.48 -2.76 8.24
N ASN A 270 -13.03 -3.95 8.03
CA ASN A 270 -12.87 -5.07 8.96
C ASN A 270 -11.41 -5.55 9.00
N VAL A 271 -10.73 -5.57 7.85
CA VAL A 271 -9.29 -5.90 7.79
C VAL A 271 -8.50 -4.86 8.57
N ARG A 272 -8.76 -3.56 8.34
CA ARG A 272 -8.10 -2.48 9.09
C ARG A 272 -8.34 -2.55 10.60
N GLN A 273 -9.55 -2.87 11.04
CA GLN A 273 -9.87 -3.05 12.46
C GLN A 273 -9.17 -4.28 13.06
N ASN A 274 -9.06 -5.37 12.32
CA ASN A 274 -8.33 -6.56 12.76
C ASN A 274 -6.83 -6.27 12.87
N VAL A 275 -6.24 -5.52 11.93
CA VAL A 275 -4.86 -5.05 12.02
C VAL A 275 -4.69 -4.20 13.28
N LYS A 276 -5.53 -3.18 13.47
CA LYS A 276 -5.47 -2.31 14.65
C LYS A 276 -5.57 -3.08 15.96
N THR A 277 -6.45 -4.07 16.04
CA THR A 277 -6.61 -4.92 17.23
C THR A 277 -5.33 -5.69 17.53
N ALA A 278 -4.71 -6.30 16.51
CA ALA A 278 -3.48 -7.07 16.68
C ALA A 278 -2.32 -6.24 17.27
N PHE A 279 -2.21 -4.96 16.89
CA PHE A 279 -1.12 -4.08 17.34
C PHE A 279 -1.45 -3.23 18.58
N ASN A 280 -2.73 -3.11 18.97
CA ASN A 280 -3.12 -2.43 20.21
C ASN A 280 -3.05 -3.36 21.42
N ASP A 281 -3.35 -4.66 21.25
CA ASP A 281 -3.21 -5.64 22.33
C ASP A 281 -1.73 -5.82 22.75
N ALA A 282 -0.79 -5.47 21.86
CA ALA A 282 0.64 -5.44 22.14
C ALA A 282 1.00 -4.41 23.25
N ASP A 283 0.43 -3.21 23.20
CA ASP A 283 0.68 -2.13 24.18
C ASP A 283 0.26 -2.50 25.61
N THR A 284 -0.65 -3.47 25.75
CA THR A 284 -1.16 -3.90 27.06
C THR A 284 -0.29 -4.96 27.73
N LYS A 285 0.55 -5.68 26.98
CA LYS A 285 1.41 -6.75 27.52
C LYS A 285 2.75 -6.24 28.06
N ASP A 286 3.20 -5.08 27.62
CA ASP A 286 4.45 -4.46 28.11
C ASP A 286 4.25 -3.65 29.42
N ASN A 287 3.00 -3.52 29.89
CA ASN A 287 2.65 -2.77 31.10
C ASN A 287 2.27 -3.64 32.32
N ASN A 288 2.55 -4.95 32.30
CA ASN A 288 2.26 -5.84 33.43
C ASN A 288 3.37 -6.82 33.78
#